data_AF-A0A5N6AJ39-F1
#
_entry.id   AF-A0A5N6AJ39-F1
#
_cell.length_a   1.000
_cell.length_b   1.000
_cell.length_c   1.000
_cell.angle_alpha   90.00
_cell.angle_beta   90.00
_cell.angle_gamma   90.00
#
_symmetry.space_group_name_H-M   'P 1'
#
loop_
_entity.id
_entity.type
_entity.pdbx_description
1 polymer ?
#
loop_
_entity_poly.entity_id
_entity_poly.type
_entity_poly.pdbx_seq_one_letter_code
_entity_poly.pdbx_strand_id
1 'polypeptide(L)'
;MMGTSSTSHTFGAGEGKAGSGGVGRRAVLRGAGAALAAPLAWPLLAGGVARAAEGPIRGVDVSSLPKAEDLGAVFRRADGSAADALTILAENGANWVRLKVWVNSPDGYHDTTRIAALARRAAALGMEILVDFHYSDSWADPGQQHKPAAWAGLDAAGLERAVAEHTSAVLGALVEQGTPAGLVQIGNEINAGMLWPDGSTDDFDRLAALLTAGAEAAADASPGTRRALHLAEGGDNALFRWWFDNATARAVPFEVIALSFYGYWHGTLPELQANLHDLVARYDRDVVVVETAYPFTLGSDDDHQDIIGEESQLVAGYPATPEGQRRWVRDITSVVAGVPGGRGLGVFYWEPAWTAVPGNGWDPADPASGNAWENQAVFDYQGTVLPAAGW
;
A
#
# COMPACT_ATOMS: atom_id res chain seq x y z
N MET A 1 -5.55 -3.67 -58.94
CA MET A 1 -6.62 -3.44 -59.95
C MET A 1 -7.96 -3.60 -59.22
N MET A 2 -8.91 -2.69 -59.44
CA MET A 2 -10.31 -2.73 -58.97
C MET A 2 -10.46 -2.69 -57.41
N GLY A 3 -11.39 -1.97 -56.79
CA GLY A 3 -12.67 -1.41 -57.25
C GLY A 3 -13.82 -2.40 -56.97
N THR A 4 -15.01 -2.04 -56.50
CA THR A 4 -15.67 -0.74 -56.21
C THR A 4 -16.97 -0.99 -55.41
N SER A 5 -17.63 0.08 -54.88
CA SER A 5 -19.10 0.24 -54.64
C SER A 5 -19.84 -0.75 -53.70
N SER A 6 -20.59 -0.35 -52.66
CA SER A 6 -21.66 0.69 -52.49
C SER A 6 -23.07 0.25 -52.92
N THR A 7 -24.05 0.43 -52.02
CA THR A 7 -25.52 0.72 -52.14
C THR A 7 -26.22 0.13 -50.88
N SER A 8 -27.03 0.79 -50.03
CA SER A 8 -28.03 1.88 -50.05
C SER A 8 -29.51 1.41 -50.04
N HIS A 9 -30.36 2.17 -49.31
CA HIS A 9 -31.85 2.21 -49.28
C HIS A 9 -32.61 1.31 -48.26
N THR A 10 -33.77 1.70 -47.68
CA THR A 10 -34.51 3.00 -47.67
C THR A 10 -35.47 3.18 -46.46
N PHE A 11 -35.67 4.46 -46.07
CA PHE A 11 -36.91 5.15 -45.62
C PHE A 11 -38.14 4.41 -45.06
N GLY A 12 -38.79 5.05 -44.06
CA GLY A 12 -40.21 4.87 -43.73
C GLY A 12 -40.71 5.78 -42.60
N ALA A 13 -41.40 6.89 -42.93
CA ALA A 13 -42.06 7.79 -41.97
C ALA A 13 -43.59 7.78 -42.17
N GLY A 14 -44.38 8.14 -41.15
CA GLY A 14 -45.83 8.25 -41.27
C GLY A 14 -46.55 8.79 -40.02
N GLU A 15 -47.19 9.95 -40.15
CA GLU A 15 -48.02 10.62 -39.12
C GLU A 15 -49.46 10.08 -39.08
N GLY A 16 -50.24 10.40 -38.03
CA GLY A 16 -51.70 10.12 -38.00
C GLY A 16 -52.46 10.83 -36.86
N LYS A 17 -53.45 11.67 -37.19
CA LYS A 17 -54.12 12.64 -36.28
C LYS A 17 -55.38 12.12 -35.54
N ALA A 18 -55.50 12.60 -34.30
CA ALA A 18 -56.66 13.04 -33.49
C ALA A 18 -58.14 12.93 -33.96
N GLY A 19 -59.06 12.77 -32.97
CA GLY A 19 -60.44 13.31 -33.05
C GLY A 19 -61.50 12.82 -32.02
N SER A 20 -61.90 13.67 -31.04
CA SER A 20 -63.22 13.79 -30.32
C SER A 20 -63.97 12.56 -29.71
N GLY A 21 -64.76 12.65 -28.64
CA GLY A 21 -65.05 13.74 -27.66
C GLY A 21 -66.36 13.53 -26.83
N GLY A 22 -66.36 13.90 -25.53
CA GLY A 22 -67.54 14.17 -24.67
C GLY A 22 -68.28 12.97 -24.02
N VAL A 23 -69.06 13.08 -22.92
CA VAL A 23 -69.25 14.06 -21.81
C VAL A 23 -69.84 13.31 -20.59
N GLY A 24 -69.43 13.59 -19.34
CA GLY A 24 -70.10 13.03 -18.14
C GLY A 24 -69.68 13.70 -16.82
N ARG A 25 -70.62 14.36 -16.12
CA ARG A 25 -70.35 15.17 -14.91
C ARG A 25 -70.31 14.34 -13.62
N ARG A 26 -69.35 14.65 -12.73
CA ARG A 26 -69.61 15.08 -11.33
C ARG A 26 -68.33 15.58 -10.65
N ALA A 27 -68.44 16.69 -9.92
CA ALA A 27 -67.35 17.27 -9.13
C ALA A 27 -67.49 16.90 -7.65
N VAL A 28 -66.37 16.77 -6.93
CA VAL A 28 -66.16 17.34 -5.57
C VAL A 28 -64.67 17.68 -5.42
N LEU A 29 -64.40 18.83 -4.80
CA LEU A 29 -63.08 19.43 -4.56
C LEU A 29 -62.11 18.56 -3.76
N ARG A 30 -60.80 18.65 -4.07
CA ARG A 30 -59.72 18.75 -3.07
C ARG A 30 -58.58 19.66 -3.53
N GLY A 31 -58.01 20.37 -2.54
CA GLY A 31 -56.98 21.42 -2.58
C GLY A 31 -55.99 21.49 -3.75
N ALA A 32 -55.81 22.70 -4.26
CA ALA A 32 -54.62 23.08 -5.00
C ALA A 32 -53.43 23.19 -4.04
N GLY A 33 -52.37 22.41 -4.29
CA GLY A 33 -51.05 22.59 -3.68
C GLY A 33 -50.03 22.67 -4.81
N ALA A 34 -49.37 23.82 -4.96
CA ALA A 34 -48.34 23.98 -5.97
C ALA A 34 -47.13 23.11 -5.60
N ALA A 35 -46.79 22.15 -6.47
CA ALA A 35 -45.58 21.36 -6.33
C ALA A 35 -44.37 22.24 -6.69
N LEU A 36 -43.87 23.00 -5.71
CA LEU A 36 -42.49 23.49 -5.74
C LEU A 36 -41.58 22.26 -5.67
N ALA A 37 -41.00 21.91 -6.81
CA ALA A 37 -39.90 20.95 -6.84
C ALA A 37 -38.72 21.59 -6.09
N ALA A 38 -38.57 21.24 -4.82
CA ALA A 38 -37.34 21.53 -4.10
C ALA A 38 -36.20 20.86 -4.86
N PRO A 39 -35.08 21.56 -5.15
CA PRO A 39 -33.90 20.88 -5.64
C PRO A 39 -33.50 19.87 -4.59
N LEU A 40 -33.39 18.60 -4.98
CA LEU A 40 -32.71 17.60 -4.18
C LEU A 40 -31.27 18.06 -4.05
N ALA A 41 -30.96 18.73 -2.94
CA ALA A 41 -29.61 18.95 -2.52
C ALA A 41 -29.02 17.57 -2.26
N TRP A 42 -28.30 17.04 -3.25
CA TRP A 42 -27.31 16.02 -3.00
C TRP A 42 -26.46 16.55 -1.82
N PRO A 43 -26.32 15.80 -0.71
CA PRO A 43 -25.26 16.14 0.20
C PRO A 43 -23.98 16.07 -0.62
N LEU A 44 -23.27 17.21 -0.72
CA LEU A 44 -21.86 17.18 -1.07
C LEU A 44 -21.26 16.19 -0.08
N LEU A 45 -20.79 15.05 -0.59
CA LEU A 45 -19.94 14.15 0.17
C LEU A 45 -18.70 14.99 0.49
N ALA A 46 -18.69 15.59 1.68
CA ALA A 46 -17.47 16.12 2.25
C ALA A 46 -16.53 14.92 2.28
N GLY A 47 -15.47 14.99 1.45
CA GLY A 47 -14.50 13.90 1.34
C GLY A 47 -14.09 13.49 2.74
N GLY A 48 -14.17 12.19 3.02
CA GLY A 48 -13.79 11.69 4.33
C GLY A 48 -12.37 12.15 4.61
N VAL A 49 -12.17 12.92 5.68
CA VAL A 49 -10.82 13.16 6.18
C VAL A 49 -10.36 11.84 6.78
N ALA A 50 -9.13 11.42 6.47
CA ALA A 50 -8.54 10.25 7.11
C ALA A 50 -8.66 10.42 8.64
N ARG A 51 -9.30 9.44 9.31
CA ARG A 51 -9.13 9.33 10.75
C ARG A 51 -7.75 8.75 11.01
N ALA A 52 -7.26 8.91 12.23
CA ALA A 52 -6.23 8.05 12.74
C ALA A 52 -6.93 6.95 13.56
N ALA A 53 -6.48 5.71 13.40
CA ALA A 53 -6.77 4.66 14.37
C ALA A 53 -6.34 5.15 15.77
N GLU A 54 -7.17 4.88 16.77
CA GLU A 54 -6.83 5.22 18.16
C GLU A 54 -5.81 4.20 18.70
N GLY A 55 -4.58 4.65 18.93
CA GLY A 55 -3.48 3.84 19.47
C GLY A 55 -2.31 3.64 18.49
N PRO A 56 -1.34 2.77 18.83
CA PRO A 56 -0.20 2.49 17.97
C PRO A 56 -0.61 1.73 16.71
N ILE A 57 0.21 1.89 15.66
CA ILE A 57 0.12 1.16 14.41
C ILE A 57 0.56 -0.29 14.62
N ARG A 58 -0.36 -1.20 14.28
CA ARG A 58 -0.20 -2.66 14.18
C ARG A 58 -0.53 -3.03 12.75
N GLY A 59 0.41 -2.76 11.87
CA GLY A 59 0.23 -2.79 10.44
C GLY A 59 0.58 -4.13 9.81
N VAL A 60 0.01 -4.41 8.64
CA VAL A 60 0.34 -5.56 7.81
C VAL A 60 0.44 -5.13 6.35
N ASP A 61 1.57 -5.39 5.68
CA ASP A 61 1.64 -5.29 4.22
C ASP A 61 1.02 -6.54 3.61
N VAL A 62 -0.11 -6.40 2.94
CA VAL A 62 -0.92 -7.52 2.45
C VAL A 62 -1.04 -7.47 0.93
N SER A 63 -0.04 -6.90 0.26
CA SER A 63 -0.13 -6.56 -1.16
C SER A 63 -0.18 -7.78 -2.08
N SER A 64 0.43 -8.90 -1.71
CA SER A 64 0.32 -10.18 -2.44
C SER A 64 -1.04 -10.88 -2.26
N LEU A 65 -1.82 -10.53 -1.24
CA LEU A 65 -3.04 -11.27 -0.87
C LEU A 65 -4.04 -11.44 -2.03
N PRO A 66 -4.32 -10.44 -2.89
CA PRO A 66 -5.21 -10.64 -4.04
C PRO A 66 -4.71 -11.68 -5.03
N LYS A 67 -3.39 -11.83 -5.20
CA LYS A 67 -2.76 -12.83 -6.07
C LYS A 67 -2.82 -14.22 -5.43
N ALA A 68 -2.54 -14.31 -4.13
CA ALA A 68 -2.71 -15.54 -3.35
C ALA A 68 -4.17 -16.05 -3.43
N GLU A 69 -5.17 -15.18 -3.24
CA GLU A 69 -6.59 -15.52 -3.30
C GLU A 69 -7.06 -15.92 -4.70
N ASP A 70 -6.69 -15.16 -5.75
CA ASP A 70 -7.01 -15.49 -7.14
C ASP A 70 -6.39 -16.84 -7.58
N LEU A 71 -5.29 -17.26 -6.94
CA LEU A 71 -4.61 -18.54 -7.16
C LEU A 71 -5.00 -19.65 -6.15
N GLY A 72 -5.96 -19.39 -5.26
CA GLY A 72 -6.61 -20.41 -4.43
C GLY A 72 -5.99 -20.66 -3.05
N ALA A 73 -5.20 -19.73 -2.51
CA ALA A 73 -4.77 -19.77 -1.11
C ALA A 73 -5.97 -19.80 -0.15
N VAL A 74 -5.86 -20.54 0.96
CA VAL A 74 -6.92 -20.72 1.95
C VAL A 74 -6.40 -20.43 3.34
N PHE A 75 -6.94 -19.39 3.97
CA PHE A 75 -6.52 -18.95 5.30
C PHE A 75 -7.49 -19.43 6.40
N ARG A 76 -6.96 -19.67 7.60
CA ARG A 76 -7.66 -20.31 8.72
C ARG A 76 -7.32 -19.65 10.05
N ARG A 77 -8.31 -19.59 10.93
CA ARG A 77 -8.12 -19.30 12.35
C ARG A 77 -7.40 -20.46 13.05
N ALA A 78 -6.92 -20.22 14.26
CA ALA A 78 -6.24 -21.22 15.10
C ALA A 78 -7.11 -22.44 15.48
N ASP A 79 -8.43 -22.40 15.27
CA ASP A 79 -9.34 -23.53 15.42
C ASP A 79 -9.51 -24.37 14.12
N GLY A 80 -8.80 -23.99 13.04
CA GLY A 80 -8.87 -24.59 11.71
C GLY A 80 -10.01 -24.08 10.83
N SER A 81 -10.91 -23.22 11.35
CA SER A 81 -12.01 -22.65 10.57
C SER A 81 -11.47 -21.70 9.48
N ALA A 82 -11.90 -21.90 8.24
CA ALA A 82 -11.51 -21.03 7.13
C ALA A 82 -12.18 -19.66 7.22
N ALA A 83 -11.44 -18.61 6.88
CA ALA A 83 -11.95 -17.24 6.79
C ALA A 83 -11.10 -16.38 5.85
N ASP A 84 -11.61 -15.20 5.54
CA ASP A 84 -10.90 -14.12 4.85
C ASP A 84 -9.65 -13.71 5.65
N ALA A 85 -8.50 -13.56 4.97
CA ALA A 85 -7.21 -13.33 5.64
C ALA A 85 -7.17 -12.01 6.41
N LEU A 86 -7.72 -10.92 5.83
CA LEU A 86 -7.79 -9.62 6.50
C LEU A 86 -8.64 -9.69 7.76
N THR A 87 -9.74 -10.46 7.73
CA THR A 87 -10.61 -10.70 8.87
C THR A 87 -9.85 -11.42 10.00
N ILE A 88 -9.05 -12.45 9.66
CA ILE A 88 -8.21 -13.14 10.64
C ILE A 88 -7.15 -12.19 11.22
N LEU A 89 -6.49 -11.38 10.39
CA LEU A 89 -5.50 -10.39 10.85
C LEU A 89 -6.13 -9.30 11.73
N ALA A 90 -7.34 -8.82 11.40
CA ALA A 90 -8.12 -7.89 12.23
C ALA A 90 -8.49 -8.49 13.59
N GLU A 91 -8.97 -9.74 13.61
CA GLU A 91 -9.30 -10.48 14.83
C GLU A 91 -8.08 -10.67 15.76
N ASN A 92 -6.86 -10.68 15.20
CA ASN A 92 -5.60 -10.74 15.94
C ASN A 92 -4.99 -9.34 16.25
N GLY A 93 -5.70 -8.26 15.93
CA GLY A 93 -5.37 -6.90 16.39
C GLY A 93 -4.74 -5.97 15.35
N ALA A 94 -4.53 -6.42 14.11
CA ALA A 94 -4.06 -5.55 13.03
C ALA A 94 -5.07 -4.41 12.79
N ASN A 95 -4.57 -3.17 12.72
CA ASN A 95 -5.39 -1.95 12.58
C ASN A 95 -4.95 -1.05 11.41
N TRP A 96 -3.93 -1.45 10.65
CA TRP A 96 -3.50 -0.79 9.42
C TRP A 96 -3.15 -1.83 8.35
N VAL A 97 -3.43 -1.51 7.08
CA VAL A 97 -2.82 -2.20 5.92
C VAL A 97 -1.78 -1.31 5.26
N ARG A 98 -0.67 -1.90 4.81
CA ARG A 98 0.24 -1.32 3.81
C ARG A 98 -0.04 -1.96 2.46
N LEU A 99 -0.09 -1.13 1.42
CA LEU A 99 -0.49 -1.51 0.07
C LEU A 99 0.53 -0.92 -0.92
N LYS A 100 1.40 -1.75 -1.47
CA LYS A 100 2.36 -1.34 -2.50
C LYS A 100 1.66 -1.19 -3.85
N VAL A 101 2.01 -0.13 -4.57
CA VAL A 101 1.50 0.17 -5.91
C VAL A 101 2.64 0.32 -6.91
N TRP A 102 2.49 -0.35 -8.04
CA TRP A 102 3.40 -0.30 -9.19
C TRP A 102 2.74 0.46 -10.33
N VAL A 103 3.56 0.97 -11.26
CA VAL A 103 3.08 1.80 -12.38
C VAL A 103 2.44 0.92 -13.46
N ASN A 104 3.13 -0.14 -13.91
CA ASN A 104 2.56 -1.18 -14.79
C ASN A 104 3.12 -2.57 -14.41
N SER A 105 2.46 -3.30 -13.50
CA SER A 105 2.93 -4.65 -13.12
C SER A 105 2.95 -5.62 -14.32
N PRO A 106 4.02 -6.42 -14.49
CA PRO A 106 4.10 -7.48 -15.50
C PRO A 106 2.95 -8.51 -15.45
N ASP A 107 2.43 -8.81 -14.25
CA ASP A 107 1.35 -9.78 -14.03
C ASP A 107 -0.04 -9.15 -13.80
N GLY A 108 -0.14 -7.81 -13.78
CA GLY A 108 -1.40 -7.10 -13.53
C GLY A 108 -1.89 -7.12 -12.07
N TYR A 109 -1.07 -7.52 -11.10
CA TYR A 109 -1.29 -7.24 -9.68
C TYR A 109 -0.67 -5.90 -9.27
N HIS A 110 -0.82 -5.48 -8.01
CA HIS A 110 -0.28 -4.22 -7.48
C HIS A 110 -0.67 -2.93 -8.24
N ASP A 111 -1.70 -2.97 -9.10
CA ASP A 111 -2.25 -1.79 -9.77
C ASP A 111 -3.24 -1.03 -8.88
N THR A 112 -3.60 0.19 -9.30
CA THR A 112 -4.60 1.03 -8.61
C THR A 112 -5.93 0.30 -8.35
N THR A 113 -6.37 -0.55 -9.28
CA THR A 113 -7.64 -1.28 -9.18
C THR A 113 -7.59 -2.31 -8.05
N ARG A 114 -6.52 -3.10 -7.98
CA ARG A 114 -6.29 -4.14 -6.97
C ARG A 114 -6.10 -3.50 -5.60
N ILE A 115 -5.27 -2.46 -5.47
CA ILE A 115 -5.07 -1.81 -4.16
C ILE A 115 -6.33 -1.08 -3.68
N ALA A 116 -7.12 -0.47 -4.56
CA ALA A 116 -8.39 0.17 -4.19
C ALA A 116 -9.42 -0.85 -3.71
N ALA A 117 -9.50 -2.03 -4.35
CA ALA A 117 -10.35 -3.12 -3.89
C ALA A 117 -9.92 -3.64 -2.50
N LEU A 118 -8.61 -3.77 -2.25
CA LEU A 118 -8.08 -4.27 -0.98
C LEU A 118 -8.22 -3.24 0.16
N ALA A 119 -7.94 -1.96 -0.12
CA ALA A 119 -8.20 -0.84 0.77
C ALA A 119 -9.67 -0.80 1.24
N ARG A 120 -10.62 -1.08 0.34
CA ARG A 120 -12.05 -1.14 0.68
C ARG A 120 -12.37 -2.28 1.65
N ARG A 121 -11.75 -3.44 1.50
CA ARG A 121 -11.90 -4.58 2.43
C ARG A 121 -11.32 -4.26 3.80
N ALA A 122 -10.12 -3.69 3.84
CA ALA A 122 -9.44 -3.26 5.07
C ALA A 122 -10.26 -2.20 5.84
N ALA A 123 -10.73 -1.15 5.15
CA ALA A 123 -11.56 -0.11 5.75
C ALA A 123 -12.90 -0.63 6.28
N ALA A 124 -13.50 -1.64 5.63
CA ALA A 124 -14.72 -2.29 6.12
C ALA A 124 -14.50 -3.09 7.43
N LEU A 125 -13.26 -3.47 7.73
CA LEU A 125 -12.83 -4.07 9.00
C LEU A 125 -12.35 -3.03 10.02
N GLY A 126 -12.39 -1.73 9.68
CA GLY A 126 -11.93 -0.63 10.53
C GLY A 126 -10.40 -0.44 10.55
N MET A 127 -9.68 -1.00 9.58
CA MET A 127 -8.25 -0.72 9.40
C MET A 127 -8.01 0.57 8.62
N GLU A 128 -6.98 1.32 9.02
CA GLU A 128 -6.46 2.46 8.26
C GLU A 128 -5.51 1.99 7.13
N ILE A 129 -5.15 2.90 6.22
CA ILE A 129 -4.41 2.56 4.98
C ILE A 129 -3.11 3.35 4.86
N LEU A 130 -2.02 2.64 4.57
CA LEU A 130 -0.75 3.17 4.06
C LEU A 130 -0.62 2.78 2.58
N VAL A 131 -0.48 3.76 1.67
CA VAL A 131 -0.13 3.50 0.25
C VAL A 131 1.36 3.67 0.03
N ASP A 132 1.99 2.65 -0.53
CA ASP A 132 3.42 2.62 -0.82
C ASP A 132 3.70 2.70 -2.32
N PHE A 133 4.20 3.85 -2.76
CA PHE A 133 4.59 4.05 -4.15
C PHE A 133 6.02 3.56 -4.39
N HIS A 134 6.18 2.44 -5.08
CA HIS A 134 7.48 2.01 -5.58
C HIS A 134 8.02 2.92 -6.69
N TYR A 135 7.13 3.61 -7.43
CA TYR A 135 7.46 4.33 -8.67
C TYR A 135 8.27 3.49 -9.67
N SER A 136 8.00 2.19 -9.72
CA SER A 136 8.59 1.21 -10.64
C SER A 136 7.47 0.39 -11.28
N ASP A 137 7.78 -0.35 -12.34
CA ASP A 137 6.89 -1.38 -12.89
C ASP A 137 6.94 -2.68 -12.07
N SER A 138 7.96 -2.86 -11.21
CA SER A 138 8.15 -4.03 -10.35
C SER A 138 8.74 -3.64 -8.97
N TRP A 139 9.40 -4.57 -8.30
CA TRP A 139 10.16 -4.33 -7.06
C TRP A 139 11.06 -3.08 -7.15
N ALA A 140 11.09 -2.35 -6.04
CA ALA A 140 11.95 -1.20 -5.83
C ALA A 140 12.55 -1.33 -4.43
N ASP A 141 13.88 -1.39 -4.33
CA ASP A 141 14.66 -1.68 -3.12
C ASP A 141 16.04 -0.98 -3.21
N PRO A 142 16.96 -1.11 -2.23
CA PRO A 142 18.26 -0.45 -2.27
C PRO A 142 19.17 -0.86 -3.45
N GLY A 143 18.94 -2.03 -4.04
CA GLY A 143 19.69 -2.57 -5.18
C GLY A 143 19.06 -2.29 -6.55
N GLN A 144 17.75 -2.01 -6.61
CA GLN A 144 17.02 -1.73 -7.84
C GLN A 144 15.96 -0.64 -7.66
N GLN A 145 16.08 0.46 -8.41
CA GLN A 145 15.09 1.54 -8.47
C GLN A 145 14.72 1.85 -9.92
N HIS A 146 14.30 0.81 -10.64
CA HIS A 146 14.10 0.88 -12.09
C HIS A 146 12.97 1.84 -12.48
N LYS A 147 13.30 2.82 -13.32
CA LYS A 147 12.30 3.72 -13.90
C LYS A 147 11.29 2.93 -14.76
N PRO A 148 9.97 3.17 -14.62
CA PRO A 148 8.93 2.55 -15.44
C PRO A 148 9.20 2.70 -16.94
N ALA A 149 8.88 1.67 -17.72
CA ALA A 149 9.05 1.65 -19.17
C ALA A 149 8.29 2.81 -19.85
N ALA A 150 7.11 3.15 -19.34
CA ALA A 150 6.30 4.28 -19.80
C ALA A 150 6.99 5.65 -19.61
N TRP A 151 7.94 5.76 -18.66
CA TRP A 151 8.60 7.01 -18.27
C TRP A 151 10.04 7.11 -18.82
N ALA A 152 10.56 6.07 -19.47
CA ALA A 152 11.94 5.98 -19.94
C ALA A 152 12.39 7.15 -20.85
N GLY A 153 11.48 7.72 -21.64
CA GLY A 153 11.74 8.84 -22.55
C GLY A 153 11.44 10.24 -22.00
N LEU A 154 11.06 10.38 -20.73
CA LEU A 154 10.72 11.68 -20.13
C LEU A 154 11.97 12.46 -19.73
N ASP A 155 11.92 13.79 -19.89
CA ASP A 155 12.88 14.72 -19.29
C ASP A 155 12.56 14.94 -17.80
N ALA A 156 13.40 15.69 -17.07
CA ALA A 156 13.24 15.90 -15.63
C ALA A 156 11.84 16.44 -15.27
N ALA A 157 11.39 17.49 -15.94
CA ALA A 157 10.06 18.07 -15.73
C ALA A 157 8.93 17.09 -16.13
N GLY A 158 9.13 16.25 -17.15
CA GLY A 158 8.22 15.17 -17.51
C GLY A 158 8.12 14.09 -16.43
N LEU A 159 9.25 13.72 -15.82
CA LEU A 159 9.32 12.72 -14.76
C LEU A 159 8.69 13.22 -13.46
N GLU A 160 8.93 14.48 -13.08
CA GLU A 160 8.24 15.17 -11.97
C GLU A 160 6.72 15.16 -12.16
N ARG A 161 6.22 15.49 -13.37
CA ARG A 161 4.79 15.40 -13.69
C ARG A 161 4.26 13.98 -13.62
N ALA A 162 5.00 13.00 -14.13
CA ALA A 162 4.56 11.59 -14.11
C ALA A 162 4.45 11.03 -12.68
N VAL A 163 5.37 11.40 -11.78
CA VAL A 163 5.29 11.11 -10.35
C VAL A 163 4.04 11.75 -9.73
N ALA A 164 3.83 13.05 -9.96
CA ALA A 164 2.68 13.77 -9.43
C ALA A 164 1.33 13.24 -9.96
N GLU A 165 1.23 12.95 -11.25
CA GLU A 165 0.03 12.39 -11.90
C GLU A 165 -0.29 10.99 -11.37
N HIS A 166 0.70 10.09 -11.26
CA HIS A 166 0.49 8.74 -10.72
C HIS A 166 0.07 8.76 -9.25
N THR A 167 0.73 9.57 -8.42
CA THR A 167 0.36 9.73 -7.00
C THR A 167 -1.04 10.34 -6.84
N SER A 168 -1.37 11.36 -7.63
CA SER A 168 -2.71 11.97 -7.62
C SER A 168 -3.80 10.98 -8.04
N ALA A 169 -3.56 10.18 -9.08
CA ALA A 169 -4.54 9.22 -9.60
C ALA A 169 -4.84 8.11 -8.57
N VAL A 170 -3.81 7.56 -7.93
CA VAL A 170 -3.96 6.49 -6.94
C VAL A 170 -4.64 6.98 -5.67
N LEU A 171 -4.16 8.08 -5.08
CA LEU A 171 -4.74 8.61 -3.84
C LEU A 171 -6.13 9.22 -4.08
N GLY A 172 -6.34 9.86 -5.23
CA GLY A 172 -7.65 10.34 -5.67
C GLY A 172 -8.68 9.22 -5.76
N ALA A 173 -8.33 8.07 -6.36
CA ALA A 173 -9.22 6.91 -6.42
C ALA A 173 -9.61 6.39 -5.02
N LEU A 174 -8.69 6.41 -4.05
CA LEU A 174 -8.96 6.05 -2.66
C LEU A 174 -9.89 7.05 -1.95
N VAL A 175 -9.72 8.35 -2.19
CA VAL A 175 -10.60 9.41 -1.67
C VAL A 175 -12.00 9.33 -2.28
N GLU A 176 -12.10 9.19 -3.61
CA GLU A 176 -13.36 9.08 -4.35
C GLU A 176 -14.19 7.87 -3.88
N GLN A 177 -13.54 6.76 -3.53
CA GLN A 177 -14.24 5.58 -3.02
C GLN A 177 -14.57 5.61 -1.53
N GLY A 178 -14.17 6.68 -0.81
CA GLY A 178 -14.45 6.89 0.61
C GLY A 178 -13.48 6.20 1.58
N THR A 179 -12.27 5.84 1.14
CA THR A 179 -11.23 5.20 1.97
C THR A 179 -9.88 5.91 1.80
N PRO A 180 -9.77 7.20 2.20
CA PRO A 180 -8.52 7.95 2.09
C PRO A 180 -7.36 7.24 2.81
N ALA A 181 -6.14 7.43 2.33
CA ALA A 181 -4.96 6.91 3.02
C ALA A 181 -4.67 7.75 4.30
N GLY A 182 -4.32 7.10 5.40
CA GLY A 182 -3.83 7.78 6.61
C GLY A 182 -2.34 8.13 6.53
N LEU A 183 -1.59 7.40 5.70
CA LEU A 183 -0.17 7.58 5.45
C LEU A 183 0.14 7.26 3.97
N VAL A 184 1.06 8.00 3.37
CA VAL A 184 1.62 7.68 2.04
C VAL A 184 3.13 7.58 2.14
N GLN A 185 3.72 6.64 1.43
CA GLN A 185 5.16 6.50 1.28
C GLN A 185 5.57 6.92 -0.14
N ILE A 186 6.43 7.92 -0.24
CA ILE A 186 6.91 8.48 -1.51
C ILE A 186 8.24 7.81 -1.86
N GLY A 187 8.18 6.68 -2.57
CA GLY A 187 9.31 5.81 -2.88
C GLY A 187 9.52 4.71 -1.83
N ASN A 188 9.86 3.50 -2.27
CA ASN A 188 10.20 2.38 -1.38
C ASN A 188 11.73 2.21 -1.25
N GLU A 189 12.23 2.11 -0.02
CA GLU A 189 13.65 1.87 0.33
C GLU A 189 14.65 2.68 -0.52
N ILE A 190 14.43 3.99 -0.59
CA ILE A 190 15.11 4.93 -1.50
C ILE A 190 16.53 5.31 -1.01
N ASN A 191 17.28 4.34 -0.47
CA ASN A 191 18.62 4.47 0.10
C ASN A 191 19.59 5.17 -0.87
N ALA A 192 19.54 4.77 -2.14
CA ALA A 192 20.28 5.39 -3.25
C ALA A 192 19.35 6.15 -4.23
N GLY A 193 18.16 6.56 -3.78
CA GLY A 193 17.20 7.37 -4.52
C GLY A 193 16.09 6.55 -5.18
N MET A 194 15.49 7.09 -6.24
CA MET A 194 14.39 6.44 -7.00
C MET A 194 14.53 6.72 -8.51
N LEU A 195 13.79 6.01 -9.36
CA LEU A 195 13.68 6.31 -10.80
C LEU A 195 15.04 6.45 -11.52
N TRP A 196 15.96 5.52 -11.28
CA TRP A 196 17.33 5.62 -11.76
C TRP A 196 17.44 5.73 -13.30
N PRO A 197 18.44 6.49 -13.80
CA PRO A 197 19.46 7.22 -13.05
C PRO A 197 19.01 8.60 -12.54
N ASP A 198 17.88 9.13 -13.02
CA ASP A 198 17.53 10.55 -12.85
C ASP A 198 17.24 10.99 -11.42
N GLY A 199 16.73 10.10 -10.57
CA GLY A 199 16.55 10.35 -9.14
C GLY A 199 17.57 9.63 -8.25
N SER A 200 18.78 9.31 -8.76
CA SER A 200 19.88 8.80 -7.92
C SER A 200 20.28 9.81 -6.85
N THR A 201 20.73 9.34 -5.68
CA THR A 201 21.38 10.19 -4.67
C THR A 201 22.67 10.87 -5.13
N ASP A 202 23.24 10.46 -6.28
CA ASP A 202 24.33 11.19 -6.95
C ASP A 202 23.92 12.62 -7.37
N ASP A 203 22.63 12.83 -7.67
CA ASP A 203 22.01 14.13 -7.93
C ASP A 203 20.81 14.33 -6.99
N PHE A 204 21.13 14.58 -5.72
CA PHE A 204 20.14 14.76 -4.67
C PHE A 204 19.21 15.98 -4.91
N ASP A 205 19.61 16.93 -5.77
CA ASP A 205 18.74 18.05 -6.16
C ASP A 205 17.58 17.55 -7.04
N ARG A 206 17.85 16.64 -8.00
CA ARG A 206 16.81 15.96 -8.78
C ARG A 206 15.96 15.01 -7.95
N LEU A 207 16.57 14.21 -7.08
CA LEU A 207 15.83 13.34 -6.17
C LEU A 207 14.86 14.17 -5.31
N ALA A 208 15.31 15.28 -4.73
CA ALA A 208 14.44 16.15 -3.94
C ALA A 208 13.29 16.77 -4.75
N ALA A 209 13.50 17.12 -6.03
CA ALA A 209 12.43 17.60 -6.90
C ALA A 209 11.36 16.52 -7.13
N LEU A 210 11.77 15.29 -7.42
CA LEU A 210 10.86 14.15 -7.61
C LEU A 210 10.08 13.81 -6.33
N LEU A 211 10.76 13.77 -5.17
CA LEU A 211 10.11 13.54 -3.88
C LEU A 211 9.14 14.66 -3.52
N THR A 212 9.48 15.92 -3.83
CA THR A 212 8.60 17.06 -3.60
C THR A 212 7.36 16.99 -4.49
N ALA A 213 7.51 16.64 -5.78
CA ALA A 213 6.38 16.47 -6.70
C ALA A 213 5.39 15.39 -6.21
N GLY A 214 5.88 14.25 -5.71
CA GLY A 214 5.04 13.22 -5.09
C GLY A 214 4.38 13.68 -3.78
N ALA A 215 5.14 14.36 -2.92
CA ALA A 215 4.68 14.85 -1.62
C ALA A 215 3.64 15.99 -1.70
N GLU A 216 3.72 16.85 -2.72
CA GLU A 216 2.73 17.89 -3.00
C GLU A 216 1.48 17.28 -3.64
N ALA A 217 1.63 16.43 -4.65
CA ALA A 217 0.52 15.70 -5.28
C ALA A 217 -0.30 14.88 -4.26
N ALA A 218 0.36 14.25 -3.29
CA ALA A 218 -0.33 13.51 -2.24
C ALA A 218 -1.16 14.41 -1.31
N ALA A 219 -0.66 15.59 -0.96
CA ALA A 219 -1.36 16.54 -0.11
C ALA A 219 -2.58 17.17 -0.81
N ASP A 220 -2.46 17.43 -2.11
CA ASP A 220 -3.55 17.96 -2.93
C ASP A 220 -4.64 16.91 -3.20
N ALA A 221 -4.24 15.68 -3.55
CA ALA A 221 -5.18 14.60 -3.89
C ALA A 221 -5.86 13.97 -2.68
N SER A 222 -5.19 13.90 -1.52
CA SER A 222 -5.74 13.33 -0.28
C SER A 222 -5.41 14.18 0.96
N PRO A 223 -6.10 15.33 1.15
CA PRO A 223 -5.87 16.23 2.26
C PRO A 223 -6.00 15.55 3.63
N GLY A 224 -4.92 15.59 4.42
CA GLY A 224 -4.83 14.96 5.74
C GLY A 224 -4.02 13.65 5.76
N THR A 225 -3.70 13.07 4.60
CA THR A 225 -2.72 11.98 4.50
C THR A 225 -1.34 12.50 4.92
N ARG A 226 -0.71 11.85 5.90
CA ARG A 226 0.68 12.14 6.29
C ARG A 226 1.65 11.55 5.27
N ARG A 227 2.81 12.17 5.08
CA ARG A 227 3.81 11.76 4.09
C ARG A 227 5.04 11.17 4.76
N ALA A 228 5.45 9.99 4.30
CA ALA A 228 6.62 9.27 4.72
C ALA A 228 7.67 9.18 3.61
N LEU A 229 8.93 9.24 4.01
CA LEU A 229 10.09 8.86 3.19
C LEU A 229 10.71 7.62 3.83
N HIS A 230 11.04 6.60 3.01
CA HIS A 230 11.37 5.26 3.49
C HIS A 230 12.77 4.82 3.07
N LEU A 231 13.60 4.42 4.05
CA LEU A 231 14.91 3.80 3.81
C LEU A 231 14.96 2.41 4.46
N ALA A 232 15.70 1.49 3.85
CA ALA A 232 16.11 0.23 4.44
C ALA A 232 17.16 0.43 5.55
N GLU A 233 17.70 -0.65 6.11
CA GLU A 233 18.85 -0.63 7.03
C GLU A 233 18.61 0.19 8.32
N GLY A 234 17.45 0.01 8.97
CA GLY A 234 17.04 0.81 10.14
C GLY A 234 17.98 0.89 11.36
N GLY A 235 19.03 0.07 11.44
CA GLY A 235 20.11 0.20 12.43
C GLY A 235 21.25 1.15 12.04
N ASP A 236 21.42 1.50 10.75
CA ASP A 236 22.48 2.41 10.30
C ASP A 236 22.09 3.89 10.49
N ASN A 237 22.41 4.42 11.67
CA ASN A 237 22.22 5.85 11.96
C ASN A 237 23.05 6.79 11.07
N ALA A 238 24.18 6.36 10.51
CA ALA A 238 25.01 7.20 9.65
C ALA A 238 24.36 7.39 8.27
N LEU A 239 23.87 6.31 7.66
CA LEU A 239 23.06 6.34 6.44
C LEU A 239 21.84 7.25 6.60
N PHE A 240 21.02 6.97 7.63
CA PHE A 240 19.80 7.74 7.89
C PHE A 240 20.09 9.23 8.10
N ARG A 241 21.12 9.58 8.88
CA ARG A 241 21.52 10.98 9.06
C ARG A 241 21.93 11.64 7.76
N TRP A 242 22.81 11.02 6.97
CA TRP A 242 23.28 11.59 5.72
C TRP A 242 22.12 11.83 4.73
N TRP A 243 21.21 10.87 4.62
CA TRP A 243 20.08 10.96 3.70
C TRP A 243 19.08 12.03 4.13
N PHE A 244 18.65 12.03 5.40
CA PHE A 244 17.67 12.99 5.90
C PHE A 244 18.25 14.39 6.11
N ASP A 245 19.55 14.57 6.41
CA ASP A 245 20.21 15.89 6.35
C ASP A 245 20.15 16.45 4.92
N ASN A 246 20.31 15.62 3.87
CA ASN A 246 20.20 16.06 2.47
C ASN A 246 18.77 16.39 2.03
N ALA A 247 17.78 15.60 2.45
CA ALA A 247 16.37 15.85 2.14
C ALA A 247 15.84 17.10 2.85
N THR A 248 16.19 17.30 4.13
CA THR A 248 15.78 18.48 4.90
C THR A 248 16.48 19.76 4.46
N ALA A 249 17.76 19.71 4.07
CA ALA A 249 18.47 20.85 3.48
C ALA A 249 17.82 21.36 2.17
N ARG A 250 17.05 20.51 1.48
CA ARG A 250 16.30 20.82 0.26
C ARG A 250 14.81 21.08 0.49
N ALA A 251 14.38 21.09 1.75
CA ALA A 251 12.99 21.28 2.17
C ALA A 251 11.98 20.29 1.53
N VAL A 252 12.40 19.04 1.28
CA VAL A 252 11.49 17.97 0.84
C VAL A 252 10.34 17.83 1.86
N PRO A 253 9.06 17.84 1.47
CA PRO A 253 7.94 17.77 2.42
C PRO A 253 7.70 16.34 2.92
N PHE A 254 7.87 16.11 4.22
CA PHE A 254 7.47 14.87 4.90
C PHE A 254 7.19 15.10 6.38
N GLU A 255 6.29 14.29 6.94
CA GLU A 255 5.90 14.28 8.36
C GLU A 255 6.51 13.09 9.12
N VAL A 256 6.81 12.00 8.41
CA VAL A 256 7.16 10.69 8.97
C VAL A 256 8.44 10.16 8.35
N ILE A 257 9.31 9.57 9.17
CA ILE A 257 10.48 8.79 8.74
C ILE A 257 10.10 7.31 8.83
N ALA A 258 10.10 6.62 7.70
CA ALA A 258 9.81 5.20 7.60
C ALA A 258 11.11 4.38 7.48
N LEU A 259 11.11 3.18 8.08
CA LEU A 259 12.28 2.30 8.12
C LEU A 259 11.89 0.83 7.83
N SER A 260 12.67 0.11 7.01
CA SER A 260 12.70 -1.36 7.07
C SER A 260 13.69 -1.83 8.12
N PHE A 261 13.30 -2.82 8.92
CA PHE A 261 14.18 -3.44 9.89
C PHE A 261 13.99 -4.96 9.97
N TYR A 262 14.87 -5.66 9.27
CA TYR A 262 15.02 -7.11 9.34
C TYR A 262 16.30 -7.43 10.11
N GLY A 263 16.20 -7.99 11.32
CA GLY A 263 17.35 -8.12 12.24
C GLY A 263 18.49 -9.01 11.75
N TYR A 264 18.21 -9.88 10.78
CA TYR A 264 19.20 -10.73 10.13
C TYR A 264 20.10 -9.96 9.14
N TRP A 265 19.77 -8.71 8.79
CA TRP A 265 20.59 -7.82 7.93
C TRP A 265 20.83 -6.43 8.55
N HIS A 266 19.80 -5.78 9.10
CA HIS A 266 19.78 -4.34 9.38
C HIS A 266 20.37 -3.93 10.74
N GLY A 267 21.14 -4.82 11.39
CA GLY A 267 21.71 -4.60 12.71
C GLY A 267 20.83 -5.08 13.87
N THR A 268 21.15 -4.63 15.08
CA THR A 268 20.51 -5.11 16.33
C THR A 268 19.38 -4.18 16.80
N LEU A 269 18.44 -4.72 17.60
CA LEU A 269 17.33 -3.94 18.18
C LEU A 269 17.80 -2.72 19.00
N PRO A 270 18.90 -2.76 19.78
CA PRO A 270 19.48 -1.57 20.40
C PRO A 270 19.99 -0.50 19.41
N GLU A 271 20.51 -0.92 18.25
CA GLU A 271 20.97 0.02 17.20
C GLU A 271 19.77 0.68 16.50
N LEU A 272 18.72 -0.09 16.18
CA LEU A 272 17.43 0.46 15.76
C LEU A 272 16.90 1.47 16.79
N GLN A 273 16.86 1.11 18.07
CA GLN A 273 16.38 2.00 19.12
C GLN A 273 17.18 3.30 19.17
N ALA A 274 18.51 3.22 19.11
CA ALA A 274 19.37 4.39 19.11
C ALA A 274 19.13 5.28 17.87
N ASN A 275 18.96 4.67 16.69
CA ASN A 275 18.66 5.40 15.46
C ASN A 275 17.30 6.11 15.53
N LEU A 276 16.22 5.40 15.90
CA LEU A 276 14.87 5.96 16.06
C LEU A 276 14.85 7.15 17.03
N HIS A 277 15.56 7.05 18.17
CA HIS A 277 15.67 8.13 19.14
C HIS A 277 16.40 9.37 18.56
N ASP A 278 17.48 9.18 17.81
CA ASP A 278 18.24 10.26 17.20
C ASP A 278 17.46 10.94 16.06
N LEU A 279 16.82 10.16 15.18
CA LEU A 279 15.94 10.65 14.11
C LEU A 279 14.84 11.55 14.68
N VAL A 280 14.19 11.09 15.76
CA VAL A 280 13.14 11.84 16.45
C VAL A 280 13.66 13.16 17.03
N ALA A 281 14.83 13.15 17.67
CA ALA A 281 15.42 14.32 18.29
C ALA A 281 16.00 15.33 17.28
N ARG A 282 16.48 14.85 16.13
CA ARG A 282 17.17 15.65 15.10
C ARG A 282 16.22 16.35 14.14
N TYR A 283 15.25 15.61 13.58
CA TYR A 283 14.41 16.11 12.49
C TYR A 283 13.03 16.60 12.93
N ASP A 284 12.63 16.30 14.17
CA ASP A 284 11.28 16.55 14.68
C ASP A 284 10.18 15.95 13.78
N ARG A 285 10.38 14.68 13.39
CA ARG A 285 9.46 13.85 12.59
C ARG A 285 9.15 12.53 13.28
N ASP A 286 7.91 12.07 13.19
CA ASP A 286 7.53 10.79 13.77
C ASP A 286 8.23 9.65 13.03
N VAL A 287 8.46 8.53 13.71
CA VAL A 287 9.14 7.35 13.14
C VAL A 287 8.22 6.13 13.13
N VAL A 288 8.36 5.29 12.10
CA VAL A 288 7.56 4.06 11.94
C VAL A 288 8.41 2.99 11.25
N VAL A 289 8.33 1.75 11.73
CA VAL A 289 8.91 0.62 10.99
C VAL A 289 7.84 0.15 10.00
N VAL A 290 8.07 0.30 8.70
CA VAL A 290 7.12 -0.06 7.63
C VAL A 290 7.37 -1.45 7.07
N GLU A 291 8.54 -2.04 7.34
CA GLU A 291 8.79 -3.45 7.05
C GLU A 291 9.55 -4.14 8.18
N THR A 292 9.04 -5.30 8.59
CA THR A 292 9.77 -6.31 9.34
C THR A 292 9.11 -7.66 9.13
N ALA A 293 9.87 -8.74 9.22
CA ALA A 293 9.36 -10.10 9.26
C ALA A 293 10.36 -11.00 10.00
N TYR A 294 9.96 -12.23 10.29
CA TYR A 294 10.85 -13.23 10.84
C TYR A 294 10.39 -14.65 10.47
N PRO A 295 11.30 -15.61 10.23
CA PRO A 295 10.92 -16.99 9.96
C PRO A 295 10.24 -17.67 11.16
N PHE A 296 9.13 -18.38 10.90
CA PHE A 296 8.56 -19.36 11.84
C PHE A 296 9.13 -20.77 11.66
N THR A 297 9.88 -21.02 10.59
CA THR A 297 10.56 -22.28 10.27
C THR A 297 11.74 -21.99 9.32
N LEU A 298 12.63 -22.96 9.11
CA LEU A 298 13.71 -22.89 8.10
C LEU A 298 13.43 -23.76 6.86
N GLY A 299 12.25 -24.38 6.79
CA GLY A 299 11.80 -25.09 5.59
C GLY A 299 11.28 -24.13 4.51
N SER A 300 10.90 -24.73 3.38
CA SER A 300 9.97 -24.20 2.36
C SER A 300 8.78 -25.18 2.26
N ASP A 301 7.64 -24.75 1.71
CA ASP A 301 6.52 -25.61 1.29
C ASP A 301 6.57 -25.91 -0.21
N ASP A 302 7.16 -25.03 -1.01
CA ASP A 302 7.48 -25.27 -2.43
C ASP A 302 8.97 -25.66 -2.69
N ASP A 303 9.33 -25.89 -3.97
CA ASP A 303 10.68 -26.28 -4.40
C ASP A 303 11.69 -25.10 -4.45
N HIS A 304 11.27 -23.88 -4.09
CA HIS A 304 12.09 -22.67 -4.06
C HIS A 304 12.70 -22.46 -2.67
N GLN A 305 13.92 -21.94 -2.62
CA GLN A 305 14.59 -21.70 -1.35
C GLN A 305 14.12 -20.36 -0.77
N ASP A 306 13.51 -20.41 0.41
CA ASP A 306 13.22 -19.20 1.20
C ASP A 306 14.50 -18.43 1.52
N ILE A 307 14.40 -17.10 1.51
CA ILE A 307 15.53 -16.18 1.72
C ILE A 307 16.24 -16.43 3.07
N ILE A 308 15.49 -16.87 4.08
CA ILE A 308 16.01 -17.27 5.40
C ILE A 308 15.74 -18.77 5.62
N GLY A 309 16.71 -19.61 5.26
CA GLY A 309 16.63 -21.08 5.33
C GLY A 309 17.73 -21.75 6.19
N GLU A 310 18.62 -20.97 6.82
CA GLU A 310 19.72 -21.48 7.64
C GLU A 310 19.76 -20.88 9.05
N GLU A 311 20.12 -21.69 10.05
CA GLU A 311 20.44 -21.23 11.43
C GLU A 311 21.53 -20.15 11.46
N SER A 312 22.40 -20.11 10.46
CA SER A 312 23.48 -19.12 10.28
C SER A 312 22.96 -17.69 10.08
N GLN A 313 21.73 -17.55 9.56
CA GLN A 313 21.08 -16.29 9.25
C GLN A 313 20.25 -15.74 10.42
N LEU A 314 20.00 -16.54 11.45
CA LEU A 314 19.08 -16.17 12.54
C LEU A 314 19.70 -15.20 13.54
N VAL A 315 18.87 -14.29 14.06
CA VAL A 315 19.23 -13.38 15.14
C VAL A 315 19.32 -14.17 16.45
N ALA A 316 20.45 -14.04 17.14
CA ALA A 316 20.70 -14.72 18.40
C ALA A 316 19.58 -14.47 19.43
N GLY A 317 18.93 -15.54 19.89
CA GLY A 317 17.79 -15.48 20.83
C GLY A 317 16.41 -15.56 20.18
N TYR A 318 16.32 -15.58 18.84
CA TYR A 318 15.09 -15.70 18.06
C TYR A 318 15.20 -16.93 17.12
N PRO A 319 14.92 -18.15 17.61
CA PRO A 319 14.94 -19.35 16.76
C PRO A 319 13.76 -19.34 15.78
N ALA A 320 13.97 -19.87 14.57
CA ALA A 320 12.93 -20.01 13.53
C ALA A 320 11.85 -20.99 13.98
N THR A 321 10.86 -20.45 14.71
CA THR A 321 9.76 -21.15 15.36
C THR A 321 8.60 -20.15 15.49
N PRO A 322 7.33 -20.58 15.56
CA PRO A 322 6.21 -19.66 15.74
C PRO A 322 6.31 -18.77 17.00
N GLU A 323 6.95 -19.27 18.06
CA GLU A 323 7.22 -18.50 19.29
C GLU A 323 8.41 -17.54 19.15
N GLY A 324 9.43 -17.89 18.35
CA GLY A 324 10.54 -16.99 18.04
C GLY A 324 10.13 -15.86 17.10
N GLN A 325 9.31 -16.15 16.09
CA GLN A 325 8.65 -15.15 15.24
C GLN A 325 7.79 -14.19 16.07
N ARG A 326 6.91 -14.72 16.95
CA ARG A 326 6.11 -13.89 17.87
C ARG A 326 6.98 -13.03 18.79
N ARG A 327 8.09 -13.57 19.29
CA ARG A 327 9.05 -12.82 20.11
C ARG A 327 9.67 -11.65 19.32
N TRP A 328 10.05 -11.88 18.06
CA TRP A 328 10.56 -10.82 17.18
C TRP A 328 9.58 -9.66 17.06
N VAL A 329 8.33 -9.95 16.67
CA VAL A 329 7.25 -8.95 16.52
C VAL A 329 7.01 -8.17 17.82
N ARG A 330 6.96 -8.86 18.97
CA ARG A 330 6.82 -8.22 20.28
C ARG A 330 7.97 -7.26 20.58
N ASP A 331 9.22 -7.69 20.35
CA ASP A 331 10.40 -6.96 20.79
C ASP A 331 10.71 -5.76 19.88
N ILE A 332 10.50 -5.86 18.57
CA ILE A 332 10.57 -4.69 17.67
C ILE A 332 9.45 -3.68 17.95
N THR A 333 8.22 -4.15 18.21
CA THR A 333 7.10 -3.27 18.60
C THR A 333 7.40 -2.55 19.92
N SER A 334 8.06 -3.23 20.87
CA SER A 334 8.49 -2.64 22.14
C SER A 334 9.58 -1.58 21.95
N VAL A 335 10.50 -1.77 21.00
CA VAL A 335 11.51 -0.76 20.62
C VAL A 335 10.84 0.49 20.06
N VAL A 336 9.91 0.36 19.12
CA VAL A 336 9.23 1.53 18.52
C VAL A 336 8.34 2.23 19.55
N ALA A 337 7.59 1.49 20.37
CA ALA A 337 6.78 2.06 21.45
C ALA A 337 7.62 2.77 22.54
N GLY A 338 8.90 2.42 22.66
CA GLY A 338 9.87 3.06 23.58
C GLY A 338 10.41 4.42 23.11
N VAL A 339 10.09 4.85 21.88
CA VAL A 339 10.60 6.10 21.31
C VAL A 339 10.09 7.33 22.07
N PRO A 340 10.97 8.28 22.48
CA PRO A 340 10.62 9.42 23.31
C PRO A 340 9.46 10.28 22.75
N GLY A 341 8.65 10.80 23.67
CA GLY A 341 7.51 11.66 23.33
C GLY A 341 6.31 10.93 22.70
N GLY A 342 6.35 9.59 22.58
CA GLY A 342 5.31 8.82 21.88
C GLY A 342 5.38 8.96 20.36
N ARG A 343 6.55 9.34 19.83
CA ARG A 343 6.75 9.63 18.40
C ARG A 343 7.16 8.41 17.56
N GLY A 344 7.22 7.23 18.17
CA GLY A 344 7.24 5.96 17.45
C GLY A 344 5.80 5.50 17.18
N LEU A 345 5.37 5.57 15.93
CA LEU A 345 3.97 5.34 15.55
C LEU A 345 3.57 3.87 15.64
N GLY A 346 4.50 2.95 15.38
CA GLY A 346 4.29 1.50 15.43
C GLY A 346 5.06 0.74 14.34
N VAL A 347 4.57 -0.45 14.01
CA VAL A 347 5.26 -1.41 13.13
C VAL A 347 4.27 -1.97 12.09
N PHE A 348 4.74 -2.19 10.87
CA PHE A 348 4.09 -3.03 9.87
C PHE A 348 4.85 -4.35 9.68
N TYR A 349 4.15 -5.47 9.75
CA TYR A 349 4.68 -6.77 9.36
C TYR A 349 4.59 -6.93 7.83
N TRP A 350 5.67 -7.34 7.17
CA TRP A 350 5.73 -7.43 5.71
C TRP A 350 5.26 -8.79 5.19
N GLU A 351 4.29 -8.77 4.28
CA GLU A 351 3.70 -9.93 3.60
C GLU A 351 3.35 -11.11 4.54
N PRO A 352 2.56 -10.88 5.61
CA PRO A 352 2.20 -11.92 6.57
C PRO A 352 1.29 -13.00 6.00
N ALA A 353 0.72 -12.80 4.80
CA ALA A 353 -0.20 -13.72 4.13
C ALA A 353 0.36 -14.32 2.83
N TRP A 354 1.65 -14.13 2.54
CA TRP A 354 2.27 -14.64 1.30
C TRP A 354 2.73 -16.09 1.46
N THR A 355 1.78 -17.02 1.50
CA THR A 355 2.02 -18.48 1.46
C THR A 355 2.33 -18.94 0.03
N ALA A 356 3.11 -20.01 -0.19
CA ALA A 356 3.24 -20.57 -1.53
C ALA A 356 1.90 -21.11 -2.06
N VAL A 357 1.56 -20.67 -3.27
CA VAL A 357 0.60 -21.33 -4.16
C VAL A 357 1.15 -21.19 -5.59
N PRO A 358 0.97 -22.19 -6.48
CA PRO A 358 1.54 -22.15 -7.82
C PRO A 358 1.15 -20.88 -8.59
N GLY A 359 2.14 -20.13 -9.06
CA GLY A 359 1.96 -18.83 -9.72
C GLY A 359 2.07 -17.60 -8.82
N ASN A 360 2.12 -17.77 -7.49
CA ASN A 360 2.28 -16.68 -6.52
C ASN A 360 3.74 -16.50 -6.06
N GLY A 361 4.69 -16.65 -6.98
CA GLY A 361 6.11 -16.52 -6.70
C GLY A 361 6.64 -15.10 -6.70
N TRP A 362 7.94 -14.98 -6.39
CA TRP A 362 8.66 -13.73 -6.18
C TRP A 362 8.84 -12.88 -7.45
N ASP A 363 8.95 -13.50 -8.63
CA ASP A 363 9.14 -12.78 -9.89
C ASP A 363 7.78 -12.53 -10.58
N PRO A 364 7.30 -11.27 -10.67
CA PRO A 364 6.05 -10.96 -11.36
C PRO A 364 6.11 -11.21 -12.86
N ALA A 365 7.30 -11.34 -13.48
CA ALA A 365 7.46 -11.67 -14.88
C ALA A 365 7.53 -13.19 -15.15
N ASP A 366 7.73 -14.02 -14.12
CA ASP A 366 7.77 -15.48 -14.25
C ASP A 366 6.74 -16.17 -13.33
N PRO A 367 5.59 -16.65 -13.87
CA PRO A 367 4.61 -17.40 -13.11
C PRO A 367 5.07 -18.82 -12.72
N ALA A 368 6.26 -19.27 -13.15
CA ALA A 368 6.92 -20.47 -12.65
C ALA A 368 7.93 -20.18 -11.52
N SER A 369 8.12 -18.90 -11.13
CA SER A 369 8.84 -18.58 -9.89
C SER A 369 8.09 -19.14 -8.67
N GLY A 370 8.86 -19.64 -7.71
CA GLY A 370 8.34 -20.04 -6.40
C GLY A 370 8.38 -18.89 -5.41
N ASN A 371 7.92 -19.16 -4.19
CA ASN A 371 7.91 -18.18 -3.12
C ASN A 371 9.24 -18.21 -2.34
N ALA A 372 9.84 -17.05 -2.11
CA ALA A 372 11.10 -16.91 -1.38
C ALA A 372 10.91 -16.30 0.03
N TRP A 373 9.65 -16.18 0.48
CA TRP A 373 9.27 -15.51 1.72
C TRP A 373 8.31 -16.31 2.62
N GLU A 374 7.81 -17.46 2.18
CA GLU A 374 6.63 -18.05 2.82
C GLU A 374 6.87 -18.52 4.25
N ASN A 375 8.09 -18.97 4.59
CA ASN A 375 8.43 -19.31 5.97
C ASN A 375 8.44 -18.11 6.93
N GLN A 376 8.29 -16.88 6.42
CA GLN A 376 8.14 -15.66 7.19
C GLN A 376 6.69 -15.15 7.26
N ALA A 377 5.73 -15.82 6.62
CA ALA A 377 4.30 -15.53 6.80
C ALA A 377 3.86 -15.73 8.26
N VAL A 378 2.73 -15.12 8.66
CA VAL A 378 2.06 -15.40 9.95
C VAL A 378 0.93 -16.43 9.79
N PHE A 379 0.92 -17.16 8.69
CA PHE A 379 0.12 -18.37 8.49
C PHE A 379 1.09 -19.52 8.20
N ASP A 380 0.83 -20.69 8.77
CA ASP A 380 1.58 -21.90 8.41
C ASP A 380 1.24 -22.39 6.99
N TYR A 381 1.99 -23.39 6.52
CA TYR A 381 1.79 -24.06 5.24
C TYR A 381 0.45 -24.80 5.10
N GLN A 382 -0.39 -24.85 6.14
CA GLN A 382 -1.77 -25.33 6.07
C GLN A 382 -2.79 -24.17 6.06
N GLY A 383 -2.27 -22.94 5.98
CA GLY A 383 -3.02 -21.68 6.01
C GLY A 383 -3.46 -21.26 7.41
N THR A 384 -2.94 -21.87 8.48
CA THR A 384 -3.39 -21.63 9.86
C THR A 384 -2.63 -20.48 10.49
N VAL A 385 -3.35 -19.50 11.04
CA VAL A 385 -2.74 -18.32 11.67
C VAL A 385 -1.83 -18.70 12.85
N LEU A 386 -0.63 -18.13 12.83
CA LEU A 386 0.44 -18.33 13.79
C LEU A 386 0.39 -17.27 14.91
N PRO A 387 1.00 -17.54 16.07
CA PRO A 387 0.96 -16.63 17.23
C PRO A 387 1.55 -15.25 16.99
N ALA A 388 2.36 -15.05 15.94
CA ALA A 388 2.94 -13.75 15.58
C ALA A 388 1.95 -12.77 14.94
N ALA A 389 0.77 -13.24 14.51
CA ALA A 389 -0.31 -12.36 14.07
C ALA A 389 -0.91 -11.53 15.24
N GLY A 390 -0.74 -12.00 16.47
CA GLY A 390 -1.28 -11.38 17.69
C GLY A 390 -0.39 -10.25 18.22
N TRP A 391 -0.96 -9.05 18.30
CA TRP A 391 -0.28 -7.81 18.68
C TRP A 391 -0.59 -7.30 20.11
#